data_AF-A0A9E4MZF2-F1
#
_entry.id   AF-A0A9E4MZF2-F1
#
_cell.length_a   1.000
_cell.length_b   1.000
_cell.length_c   1.000
_cell.angle_alpha   90.00
_cell.angle_beta   90.00
_cell.angle_gamma   90.00
#
_symmetry.space_group_name_H-M   'P 1'
#
loop_
_entity.id
_entity.type
_entity.pdbx_description
1 polymer ?
#
loop_
_entity_poly.entity_id
_entity_poly.type
_entity_poly.pdbx_seq_one_letter_code
_entity_poly.pdbx_strand_id
1 'polypeptide(L)'
;MFLQILGIIFLILLLIAAYYAWKLYRFVKRQQNSDISKATSVLPSQVMDLEPSNIDQWKEREKLDYCESELKRVGAAHVGYYFTHSGFALIRISLWNFKNQVIAAIYEGSSDINQKDVRFIYEVACKLDAGSICITSNQHALFDSRPENHIIKYNESNSILDFIKALKSEIPKDKNLIKVTEPKDFFIESYEDATEWSWSAEQLKSEKTQQILASVGVNITDELMDELIESGLSYSVEVNVNRARRKLARHSKMSIEKWDKIRDKLVFINDQMKVPHLIDAVYDLAGDISDEQEQVLDGFQQTTEELTDPIGAFQMLLSSLDIKAKRITRMETPVKTEVFLPL
;
A
#
# COMPACT_ATOMS: atom_id res chain seq x y z
N MET A 1 -62.67 3.98 11.89
CA MET A 1 -61.84 4.07 10.67
C MET A 1 -60.49 4.74 10.91
N PHE A 2 -60.41 5.96 11.45
CA PHE A 2 -59.11 6.64 11.66
C PHE A 2 -58.10 5.85 12.50
N LEU A 3 -58.53 5.25 13.62
CA LEU A 3 -57.68 4.42 14.49
C LEU A 3 -57.15 3.15 13.79
N GLN A 4 -57.91 2.58 12.86
CA GLN A 4 -57.53 1.38 12.11
C GLN A 4 -56.49 1.71 11.03
N ILE A 5 -56.61 2.87 10.38
CA ILE A 5 -55.63 3.37 9.42
C ILE A 5 -54.29 3.65 10.12
N LEU A 6 -54.33 4.30 11.29
CA LEU A 6 -53.13 4.56 12.09
C LEU A 6 -52.44 3.26 12.54
N GLY A 7 -53.23 2.25 12.93
CA GLY A 7 -52.74 0.92 13.30
C GLY A 7 -52.03 0.19 12.16
N ILE A 8 -52.57 0.28 10.94
CA ILE A 8 -51.95 -0.32 9.75
C ILE A 8 -50.63 0.38 9.40
N ILE A 9 -50.59 1.72 9.43
CA ILE A 9 -49.38 2.50 9.16
C ILE A 9 -48.28 2.16 10.18
N PHE A 10 -48.62 2.07 11.46
CA PHE A 10 -47.68 1.70 12.51
C PHE A 10 -47.10 0.30 12.28
N LEU A 11 -47.94 -0.66 11.86
CA LEU A 11 -47.52 -2.04 11.59
C LEU A 11 -46.58 -2.14 10.38
N ILE A 12 -46.83 -1.35 9.33
CA ILE A 12 -45.93 -1.22 8.17
C ILE A 12 -44.58 -0.63 8.59
N LEU A 13 -44.58 0.45 9.38
CA LEU A 13 -43.33 1.06 9.87
C LEU A 13 -42.53 0.09 10.75
N LEU A 14 -43.20 -0.72 11.57
CA LEU A 14 -42.56 -1.73 12.41
C LEU A 14 -41.93 -2.85 11.56
N LEU A 15 -42.60 -3.29 10.49
CA LEU A 15 -42.05 -4.27 9.55
C LEU A 15 -40.84 -3.72 8.78
N ILE A 16 -40.90 -2.46 8.36
CA ILE A 16 -39.76 -1.79 7.71
C ILE A 16 -38.58 -1.68 8.69
N ALA A 17 -38.82 -1.20 9.91
CA ALA A 17 -37.79 -1.10 10.94
C ALA A 17 -37.18 -2.47 11.29
N ALA A 18 -37.99 -3.52 11.42
CA ALA A 18 -37.54 -4.89 11.66
C ALA A 18 -36.71 -5.43 10.49
N TYR A 19 -37.09 -5.14 9.24
CA TYR A 19 -36.34 -5.51 8.04
C TYR A 19 -34.96 -4.83 8.01
N TYR A 20 -34.90 -3.51 8.26
CA TYR A 20 -33.63 -2.78 8.30
C TYR A 20 -32.76 -3.18 9.49
N ALA A 21 -33.34 -3.40 10.68
CA ALA A 21 -32.62 -3.90 11.84
C ALA A 21 -32.05 -5.32 11.61
N TRP A 22 -32.81 -6.18 10.93
CA TRP A 22 -32.34 -7.51 10.54
C TRP A 22 -31.23 -7.45 9.48
N LYS A 23 -31.36 -6.58 8.48
CA LYS A 23 -30.32 -6.35 7.46
C LYS A 23 -29.04 -5.80 8.09
N LEU A 24 -29.16 -4.83 9.00
CA LEU A 24 -28.05 -4.25 9.75
C LEU A 24 -27.39 -5.28 10.67
N TYR A 25 -28.17 -6.08 11.42
CA TYR A 25 -27.66 -7.18 12.23
C TYR A 25 -26.91 -8.21 11.39
N ARG A 26 -27.43 -8.58 10.21
CA ARG A 26 -26.78 -9.55 9.32
C ARG A 26 -25.51 -8.98 8.68
N PHE A 27 -25.50 -7.69 8.37
CA PHE A 27 -24.34 -6.96 7.87
C PHE A 27 -23.23 -6.89 8.93
N VAL A 28 -23.56 -6.48 10.15
CA VAL A 28 -22.61 -6.43 11.29
C VAL A 28 -22.09 -7.82 11.66
N LYS A 29 -22.95 -8.85 11.64
CA LYS A 29 -22.54 -10.23 11.90
C LYS A 29 -21.69 -10.83 10.78
N ARG A 30 -21.89 -10.42 9.52
CA ARG A 30 -21.00 -10.76 8.40
C ARG A 30 -19.62 -10.12 8.59
N GLN A 31 -19.54 -8.88 9.08
CA GLN A 31 -18.27 -8.18 9.27
C GLN A 31 -17.41 -8.70 10.44
N GLN A 32 -18.01 -9.20 11.53
CA GLN A 32 -17.24 -9.68 12.69
C GLN A 32 -16.54 -11.05 12.51
N ASN A 33 -16.79 -11.75 11.40
CA ASN A 33 -16.19 -13.07 11.08
C ASN A 33 -16.07 -13.25 9.56
N SER A 34 -15.82 -12.18 8.80
CA SER A 34 -15.72 -12.32 7.36
C SER A 34 -14.41 -13.02 7.01
N ASP A 35 -14.49 -14.03 6.15
CA ASP A 35 -13.31 -14.71 5.62
C ASP A 35 -12.37 -13.73 4.90
N ILE A 36 -12.90 -12.61 4.40
CA ILE A 36 -12.09 -11.50 3.88
C ILE A 36 -11.20 -10.86 4.96
N SER A 37 -11.70 -10.64 6.19
CA SER A 37 -10.89 -10.07 7.26
C SER A 37 -9.76 -11.02 7.66
N LYS A 38 -10.06 -12.32 7.79
CA LYS A 38 -9.03 -13.33 8.05
C LYS A 38 -8.01 -13.41 6.91
N ALA A 39 -8.47 -13.39 5.65
CA ALA A 39 -7.59 -13.39 4.49
C ALA A 39 -6.69 -12.15 4.47
N THR A 40 -7.24 -10.95 4.68
CA THR A 40 -6.47 -9.70 4.75
C THR A 40 -5.45 -9.69 5.91
N SER A 41 -5.68 -10.47 6.97
CA SER A 41 -4.74 -10.54 8.10
C SER A 41 -3.48 -11.36 7.80
N VAL A 42 -3.49 -12.19 6.76
CA VAL A 42 -2.35 -13.04 6.36
C VAL A 42 -1.75 -12.66 5.02
N LEU A 43 -2.51 -11.96 4.17
CA LEU A 43 -1.99 -11.36 2.95
C LEU A 43 -1.09 -10.16 3.29
N PRO A 44 -0.02 -9.92 2.51
CA PRO A 44 0.90 -8.83 2.78
C PRO A 44 0.22 -7.46 2.61
N SER A 45 0.57 -6.49 3.47
CA SER A 45 0.12 -5.10 3.29
C SER A 45 0.65 -4.54 1.97
N GLN A 46 -0.19 -3.84 1.21
CA GLN A 46 0.25 -3.16 -0.01
C GLN A 46 1.04 -1.88 0.26
N VAL A 47 0.86 -1.28 1.44
CA VAL A 47 1.54 -0.05 1.87
C VAL A 47 2.57 -0.39 2.93
N MET A 48 3.72 0.30 2.88
CA MET A 48 4.71 0.29 3.94
C MET A 48 4.95 1.72 4.45
N ASP A 49 4.64 1.92 5.72
CA ASP A 49 5.00 3.14 6.43
C ASP A 49 6.25 2.91 7.26
N LEU A 50 7.28 3.72 6.97
CA LEU A 50 8.54 3.74 7.70
C LEU A 50 8.61 4.98 8.58
N GLU A 51 8.34 4.78 9.86
CA GLU A 51 8.46 5.80 10.89
C GLU A 51 9.92 5.93 11.35
N PRO A 52 10.43 7.16 11.60
CA PRO A 52 11.76 7.33 12.16
C PRO A 52 11.92 6.62 13.50
N SER A 53 13.01 5.87 13.65
CA SER A 53 13.40 5.17 14.88
C SER A 53 14.71 5.74 15.44
N ASN A 54 15.16 5.18 16.56
CA ASN A 54 16.46 5.45 17.14
C ASN A 54 17.21 4.15 17.45
N ILE A 55 18.54 4.24 17.59
CA ILE A 55 19.39 3.10 17.90
C ILE A 55 19.08 2.49 19.28
N ASP A 56 18.62 3.29 20.24
CA ASP A 56 18.37 2.83 21.62
C ASP A 56 17.14 1.92 21.74
N GLN A 57 16.30 1.86 20.70
CA GLN A 57 15.16 0.95 20.63
C GLN A 57 15.56 -0.48 20.23
N TRP A 58 16.77 -0.70 19.71
CA TRP A 58 17.26 -2.02 19.28
C TRP A 58 17.67 -2.89 20.45
N LYS A 59 17.30 -4.17 20.42
CA LYS A 59 17.58 -5.12 21.50
C LYS A 59 18.95 -5.76 21.36
N GLU A 60 19.32 -6.17 20.16
CA GLU A 60 20.62 -6.79 19.87
C GLU A 60 21.61 -5.74 19.32
N ARG A 61 21.89 -4.73 20.14
CA ARG A 61 22.72 -3.57 19.75
C ARG A 61 24.13 -3.97 19.32
N GLU A 62 24.76 -4.92 20.00
CA GLU A 62 26.12 -5.37 19.66
C GLU A 62 26.19 -5.98 18.26
N LYS A 63 25.15 -6.76 17.88
CA LYS A 63 25.05 -7.37 16.55
C LYS A 63 24.81 -6.32 15.48
N LEU A 64 23.94 -5.34 15.75
CA LEU A 64 23.76 -4.18 14.88
C LEU A 64 25.08 -3.41 14.68
N ASP A 65 25.75 -3.03 15.78
CA ASP A 65 27.00 -2.28 15.76
C ASP A 65 28.09 -2.98 14.95
N TYR A 66 28.18 -4.32 15.06
CA TYR A 66 29.06 -5.14 14.23
C TYR A 66 28.74 -4.96 12.74
N CYS A 67 27.49 -5.18 12.32
CA CYS A 67 27.08 -5.05 10.92
C CYS A 67 27.28 -3.63 10.37
N GLU A 68 26.96 -2.61 11.18
CA GLU A 68 27.18 -1.21 10.79
C GLU A 68 28.67 -0.89 10.63
N SER A 69 29.54 -1.43 11.48
CA SER A 69 30.98 -1.25 11.37
C SER A 69 31.52 -1.84 10.06
N GLU A 70 30.98 -3.00 9.64
CA GLU A 70 31.33 -3.63 8.37
C GLU A 70 30.93 -2.76 7.18
N LEU A 71 29.71 -2.21 7.20
CA LEU A 71 29.17 -1.32 6.17
C LEU A 71 29.95 0.01 6.09
N LYS A 72 30.26 0.62 7.24
CA LYS A 72 31.09 1.83 7.33
C LYS A 72 32.48 1.59 6.72
N ARG A 73 33.11 0.43 7.02
CA ARG A 73 34.44 0.07 6.51
C ARG A 73 34.50 0.00 4.99
N VAL A 74 33.42 -0.43 4.33
CA VAL A 74 33.36 -0.47 2.85
C VAL A 74 32.89 0.85 2.24
N GLY A 75 32.59 1.87 3.04
CA GLY A 75 32.16 3.18 2.58
C GLY A 75 30.66 3.28 2.25
N ALA A 76 29.82 2.42 2.84
CA ALA A 76 28.38 2.62 2.80
C ALA A 76 27.97 3.79 3.72
N ALA A 77 26.98 4.56 3.29
CA ALA A 77 26.42 5.66 4.05
C ALA A 77 25.15 5.21 4.77
N HIS A 78 25.01 5.56 6.05
CA HIS A 78 23.80 5.32 6.81
C HIS A 78 22.70 6.27 6.35
N VAL A 79 21.51 5.73 6.07
CA VAL A 79 20.34 6.49 5.61
C VAL A 79 19.44 6.84 6.79
N GLY A 80 19.32 5.94 7.77
CA GLY A 80 18.53 6.19 8.98
C GLY A 80 18.01 4.91 9.62
N TYR A 81 17.56 5.06 10.87
CA TYR A 81 16.80 4.04 11.58
C TYR A 81 15.32 4.28 11.36
N TYR A 82 14.61 3.19 11.09
CA TYR A 82 13.16 3.20 10.89
C TYR A 82 12.51 2.05 11.65
N PHE A 83 11.21 2.15 11.86
CA PHE A 83 10.40 1.02 12.27
C PHE A 83 9.08 1.00 11.49
N THR A 84 8.46 -0.18 11.46
CA THR A 84 7.15 -0.39 10.90
C THR A 84 6.42 -1.51 11.66
N HIS A 85 5.10 -1.48 11.60
CA HIS A 85 4.25 -2.54 12.14
C HIS A 85 3.72 -3.39 10.99
N SER A 86 3.93 -4.69 11.08
CA SER A 86 3.41 -5.66 10.10
C SER A 86 2.65 -6.75 10.85
N GLY A 87 1.33 -6.69 10.82
CA GLY A 87 0.48 -7.55 11.66
C GLY A 87 0.75 -7.32 13.15
N PHE A 88 1.09 -8.39 13.88
CA PHE A 88 1.45 -8.35 15.31
C PHE A 88 2.96 -8.33 15.55
N ALA A 89 3.72 -7.76 14.62
CA ALA A 89 5.17 -7.66 14.71
C ALA A 89 5.63 -6.21 14.54
N LEU A 90 6.53 -5.81 15.42
CA LEU A 90 7.33 -4.61 15.29
C LEU A 90 8.64 -4.97 14.58
N ILE A 91 8.90 -4.30 13.45
CA ILE A 91 10.10 -4.50 12.63
C ILE A 91 10.92 -3.22 12.67
N ARG A 92 12.14 -3.29 13.21
CA ARG A 92 13.13 -2.21 13.16
C ARG A 92 14.06 -2.41 11.98
N ILE A 93 14.45 -1.32 11.34
CA ILE A 93 15.22 -1.32 10.11
C ILE A 93 16.35 -0.30 10.21
N SER A 94 17.59 -0.75 10.00
CA SER A 94 18.75 0.12 9.79
C SER A 94 19.07 0.10 8.31
N LEU A 95 18.86 1.24 7.63
CA LEU A 95 18.93 1.35 6.18
C LEU A 95 20.23 2.02 5.74
N TRP A 96 20.89 1.45 4.74
CA TRP A 96 22.20 1.85 4.26
C TRP A 96 22.23 1.95 2.74
N ASN A 97 23.05 2.87 2.24
CA ASN A 97 23.28 3.06 0.81
C ASN A 97 24.76 2.88 0.49
N PHE A 98 25.05 1.92 -0.36
CA PHE A 98 26.39 1.64 -0.87
C PHE A 98 26.53 2.17 -2.29
N LYS A 99 27.38 3.20 -2.44
CA LYS A 99 27.75 3.82 -3.71
C LYS A 99 26.58 4.34 -4.58
N ASN A 100 25.44 4.67 -3.98
CA ASN A 100 24.22 5.08 -4.69
C ASN A 100 23.72 4.03 -5.68
N GLN A 101 23.95 2.75 -5.44
CA GLN A 101 23.57 1.66 -6.34
C GLN A 101 22.92 0.49 -5.61
N VAL A 102 23.35 0.25 -4.37
CA VAL A 102 22.94 -0.88 -3.57
C VAL A 102 22.38 -0.37 -2.25
N ILE A 103 21.19 -0.85 -1.89
CA ILE A 103 20.64 -0.70 -0.54
C ILE A 103 21.05 -1.92 0.28
N ALA A 104 21.43 -1.68 1.53
CA ALA A 104 21.52 -2.72 2.55
C ALA A 104 20.54 -2.38 3.68
N ALA A 105 19.74 -3.35 4.09
CA ALA A 105 18.80 -3.24 5.19
C ALA A 105 19.12 -4.32 6.23
N ILE A 106 19.27 -3.90 7.48
CA ILE A 106 19.38 -4.79 8.63
C ILE A 106 18.06 -4.70 9.37
N TYR A 107 17.47 -5.85 9.69
CA TYR A 107 16.18 -5.92 10.36
C TYR A 107 16.32 -6.55 11.74
N GLU A 108 15.57 -6.03 12.70
CA GLU A 108 15.24 -6.70 13.97
C GLU A 108 13.71 -6.79 14.07
N GLY A 109 13.18 -7.99 13.92
CA GLY A 109 11.75 -8.27 14.07
C GLY A 109 11.44 -8.86 15.44
N SER A 110 10.39 -8.35 16.11
CA SER A 110 9.89 -8.89 17.37
C SER A 110 8.37 -8.96 17.35
N SER A 111 7.78 -10.03 17.91
CA SER A 111 6.32 -10.11 18.06
C SER A 111 5.85 -9.20 19.21
N ASP A 112 4.68 -8.59 19.05
CA ASP A 112 4.04 -7.79 20.11
C ASP A 112 3.70 -8.62 21.35
N ILE A 113 3.45 -9.93 21.16
CA ILE A 113 3.12 -10.87 22.25
C ILE A 113 4.38 -11.27 23.03
N ASN A 114 5.50 -11.48 22.33
CA ASN A 114 6.77 -11.84 22.93
C ASN A 114 7.89 -10.99 22.36
N GLN A 115 8.03 -9.79 22.90
CA GLN A 115 9.03 -8.86 22.39
C GLN A 115 10.47 -9.30 22.72
N LYS A 116 10.69 -10.25 23.64
CA LYS A 116 12.05 -10.69 24.02
C LYS A 116 12.70 -11.59 22.97
N ASP A 117 11.90 -12.31 22.20
CA ASP A 117 12.39 -13.13 21.09
C ASP A 117 12.49 -12.25 19.85
N VAL A 118 13.72 -12.01 19.41
CA VAL A 118 14.00 -11.16 18.25
C VAL A 118 14.67 -11.96 17.15
N ARG A 119 14.31 -11.66 15.90
CA ARG A 119 14.94 -12.23 14.72
C ARG A 119 15.71 -11.16 13.96
N PHE A 120 16.94 -11.49 13.60
CA PHE A 120 17.78 -10.66 12.74
C PHE A 120 17.72 -11.16 11.30
N ILE A 121 17.42 -10.25 10.38
CA ILE A 121 17.42 -10.51 8.94
C ILE A 121 18.30 -9.47 8.27
N TYR A 122 18.98 -9.87 7.20
CA TYR A 122 19.78 -9.01 6.35
C TYR A 122 19.23 -9.03 4.95
N GLU A 123 19.14 -7.87 4.31
CA GLU A 123 18.81 -7.77 2.90
C GLU A 123 19.72 -6.80 2.20
N VAL A 124 20.11 -7.15 0.97
CA VAL A 124 20.87 -6.27 0.10
C VAL A 124 20.22 -6.30 -1.28
N ALA A 125 19.85 -5.13 -1.79
CA ALA A 125 19.12 -5.01 -3.04
C ALA A 125 19.70 -3.94 -3.96
N CYS A 126 19.53 -4.13 -5.27
CA CYS A 126 19.83 -3.10 -6.28
C CYS A 126 18.70 -2.95 -7.28
N LYS A 127 18.60 -1.75 -7.85
CA LYS A 127 17.68 -1.43 -8.95
C LYS A 127 18.34 -1.69 -10.30
N LEU A 128 17.61 -2.33 -11.20
CA LEU A 128 17.98 -2.54 -12.60
C LEU A 128 17.08 -1.72 -13.52
N ASP A 129 17.43 -1.66 -14.81
CA ASP A 129 16.63 -1.08 -15.89
C ASP A 129 15.16 -1.55 -15.90
N ALA A 130 14.94 -2.84 -15.63
CA ALA A 130 13.65 -3.48 -15.76
C ALA A 130 13.14 -4.14 -14.47
N GLY A 131 13.73 -3.86 -13.29
CA GLY A 131 13.28 -4.47 -12.03
C GLY A 131 14.30 -4.36 -10.90
N SER A 132 14.41 -5.40 -10.07
CA SER A 132 15.35 -5.41 -8.94
C SER A 132 15.92 -6.80 -8.65
N ILE A 133 17.05 -6.84 -7.94
CA ILE A 133 17.58 -8.06 -7.34
C ILE A 133 17.74 -7.82 -5.85
N CYS A 134 17.28 -8.77 -5.03
CA CYS A 134 17.43 -8.78 -3.58
C CYS A 134 18.07 -10.10 -3.13
N ILE A 135 19.13 -10.01 -2.31
CA ILE A 135 19.68 -11.14 -1.58
C ILE A 135 19.30 -10.98 -0.11
N THR A 136 18.68 -12.01 0.48
CA THR A 136 18.13 -11.96 1.84
C THR A 136 18.52 -13.16 2.67
N SER A 137 18.71 -12.95 3.97
CA SER A 137 18.94 -14.03 4.94
C SER A 137 17.62 -14.66 5.41
N ASN A 138 16.49 -14.16 4.94
CA ASN A 138 15.19 -14.71 5.24
C ASN A 138 14.94 -15.97 4.40
N GLN A 139 14.94 -17.15 5.04
CA GLN A 139 14.68 -18.42 4.36
C GLN A 139 13.31 -18.48 3.69
N HIS A 140 12.35 -17.65 4.13
CA HIS A 140 11.04 -17.54 3.46
C HIS A 140 11.14 -17.06 2.01
N ALA A 141 12.25 -16.43 1.60
CA ALA A 141 12.49 -16.05 0.21
C ALA A 141 12.46 -17.21 -0.77
N LEU A 142 12.79 -18.44 -0.33
CA LEU A 142 12.68 -19.65 -1.16
C LEU A 142 11.23 -19.97 -1.53
N PHE A 143 10.30 -19.48 -0.73
CA PHE A 143 8.87 -19.65 -0.87
C PHE A 143 8.19 -18.32 -1.11
N ASP A 144 8.90 -17.29 -1.57
CA ASP A 144 8.28 -16.00 -1.86
C ASP A 144 8.04 -15.90 -3.37
N SER A 145 6.83 -15.54 -3.76
CA SER A 145 6.50 -15.35 -5.17
C SER A 145 6.81 -13.89 -5.52
N ARG A 146 7.45 -13.64 -6.65
CA ARG A 146 7.77 -12.29 -7.13
C ARG A 146 7.48 -12.17 -8.62
N PRO A 147 7.23 -10.96 -9.13
CA PRO A 147 7.28 -10.70 -10.56
C PRO A 147 8.58 -11.22 -11.17
N GLU A 148 8.55 -11.69 -12.42
CA GLU A 148 9.72 -12.27 -13.11
C GLU A 148 10.95 -11.35 -13.12
N ASN A 149 10.71 -10.04 -13.18
CA ASN A 149 11.73 -9.00 -13.19
C ASN A 149 12.25 -8.58 -11.80
N HIS A 150 11.67 -9.11 -10.72
CA HIS A 150 12.10 -8.88 -9.34
C HIS A 150 12.64 -10.18 -8.74
N ILE A 151 13.97 -10.34 -8.80
CA ILE A 151 14.64 -11.55 -8.33
C ILE A 151 14.89 -11.46 -6.83
N ILE A 152 14.48 -12.49 -6.09
CA ILE A 152 14.83 -12.68 -4.67
C ILE A 152 15.64 -13.97 -4.50
N LYS A 153 16.75 -13.91 -3.76
CA LYS A 153 17.58 -15.09 -3.46
C LYS A 153 17.91 -15.18 -1.99
N TYR A 154 17.76 -16.39 -1.45
CA TYR A 154 18.18 -16.72 -0.10
C TYR A 154 19.70 -16.95 -0.05
N ASN A 155 20.34 -16.42 1.00
CA ASN A 155 21.74 -16.69 1.31
C ASN A 155 21.89 -16.92 2.83
N GLU A 156 22.52 -18.03 3.22
CA GLU A 156 22.70 -18.46 4.61
C GLU A 156 23.86 -17.73 5.35
N SER A 157 24.47 -16.70 4.75
CA SER A 157 25.52 -15.94 5.43
C SER A 157 24.98 -15.13 6.62
N ASN A 158 25.86 -14.92 7.61
CA ASN A 158 25.63 -14.03 8.74
C ASN A 158 26.34 -12.67 8.61
N SER A 159 27.07 -12.43 7.52
CA SER A 159 27.77 -11.15 7.26
C SER A 159 27.11 -10.39 6.13
N ILE A 160 26.68 -9.16 6.41
CA ILE A 160 26.09 -8.24 5.43
C ILE A 160 27.02 -8.00 4.21
N LEU A 161 28.33 -8.09 4.39
CA LEU A 161 29.29 -7.94 3.29
C LEU A 161 29.23 -9.10 2.30
N ASP A 162 28.93 -10.31 2.76
CA ASP A 162 28.76 -11.45 1.88
C ASP A 162 27.48 -11.34 1.05
N PHE A 163 26.42 -10.71 1.59
CA PHE A 163 25.23 -10.35 0.80
C PHE A 163 25.57 -9.34 -0.31
N ILE A 164 26.39 -8.33 -0.01
CA ILE A 164 26.87 -7.38 -1.03
C ILE A 164 27.71 -8.10 -2.11
N LYS A 165 28.56 -9.06 -1.73
CA LYS A 165 29.34 -9.86 -2.70
C LYS A 165 28.42 -10.75 -3.54
N ALA A 166 27.47 -11.44 -2.91
CA ALA A 166 26.52 -12.32 -3.57
C ALA A 166 25.63 -11.53 -4.55
N LEU A 167 25.16 -10.35 -4.16
CA LEU A 167 24.38 -9.49 -5.05
C LEU A 167 25.16 -9.16 -6.33
N LYS A 168 26.45 -8.83 -6.21
CA LYS A 168 27.28 -8.53 -7.38
C LYS A 168 27.44 -9.70 -8.35
N SER A 169 27.52 -10.93 -7.84
CA SER A 169 27.59 -12.12 -8.70
C SER A 169 26.28 -12.43 -9.40
N GLU A 170 25.16 -11.89 -8.89
CA GLU A 170 23.81 -12.17 -9.40
C GLU A 170 23.31 -11.13 -10.40
N ILE A 171 23.98 -9.99 -10.53
CA ILE A 171 23.66 -8.99 -11.55
C ILE A 171 23.98 -9.56 -12.94
N PRO A 172 22.99 -9.69 -13.85
CA PRO A 172 23.22 -10.15 -15.21
C PRO A 172 24.20 -9.23 -15.95
N LYS A 173 25.07 -9.81 -16.79
CA LYS A 173 26.13 -9.06 -17.49
C LYS A 173 25.61 -8.01 -18.47
N ASP A 174 24.40 -8.19 -18.97
CA ASP A 174 23.69 -7.34 -19.92
C ASP A 174 22.85 -6.25 -19.24
N LYS A 175 22.77 -6.25 -17.90
CA LYS A 175 21.91 -5.35 -17.13
C LYS A 175 22.70 -4.23 -16.47
N ASN A 176 22.15 -3.02 -16.53
CA ASN A 176 22.74 -1.83 -15.92
C ASN A 176 22.12 -1.55 -14.56
N LEU A 177 22.97 -1.23 -13.58
CA LEU A 177 22.54 -0.72 -12.28
C LEU A 177 22.00 0.69 -12.42
N ILE A 178 20.78 0.93 -11.94
CA ILE A 178 20.23 2.28 -11.82
C ILE A 178 20.73 2.90 -10.52
N LYS A 179 21.09 4.19 -10.59
CA LYS A 179 21.46 4.96 -9.41
C LYS A 179 20.27 5.10 -8.45
N VAL A 180 20.48 4.74 -7.18
CA VAL A 180 19.54 4.93 -6.07
C VAL A 180 19.95 6.21 -5.34
N THR A 181 19.32 7.34 -5.68
CA THR A 181 19.55 8.63 -5.02
C THR A 181 18.74 8.79 -3.73
N GLU A 182 17.57 8.17 -3.67
CA GLU A 182 16.65 8.20 -2.53
C GLU A 182 16.43 6.78 -2.00
N PRO A 183 17.29 6.28 -1.09
CA PRO A 183 17.28 4.88 -0.70
C PRO A 183 16.01 4.48 0.06
N LYS A 184 15.53 5.32 0.98
CA LYS A 184 14.28 5.06 1.73
C LYS A 184 13.11 4.84 0.77
N ASP A 185 13.03 5.67 -0.25
CA ASP A 185 11.92 5.65 -1.19
C ASP A 185 12.00 4.47 -2.16
N PHE A 186 13.19 4.16 -2.68
CA PHE A 186 13.38 2.95 -3.48
C PHE A 186 13.04 1.69 -2.67
N PHE A 187 13.38 1.67 -1.39
CA PHE A 187 13.05 0.56 -0.50
C PHE A 187 11.53 0.40 -0.32
N ILE A 188 10.82 1.49 -0.03
CA ILE A 188 9.35 1.47 0.10
C ILE A 188 8.69 1.09 -1.24
N GLU A 189 9.08 1.73 -2.34
CA GLU A 189 8.51 1.44 -3.67
C GLU A 189 8.74 -0.03 -4.06
N SER A 190 9.91 -0.60 -3.77
CA SER A 190 10.20 -2.01 -4.06
C SER A 190 9.32 -2.97 -3.26
N TYR A 191 9.02 -2.63 -2.00
CA TYR A 191 8.08 -3.40 -1.19
C TYR A 191 6.67 -3.30 -1.77
N GLU A 192 6.18 -2.07 -2.01
CA GLU A 192 4.85 -1.83 -2.53
C GLU A 192 4.63 -2.49 -3.90
N ASP A 193 5.60 -2.44 -4.82
CA ASP A 193 5.50 -3.09 -6.14
C ASP A 193 5.37 -4.61 -5.99
N ALA A 194 6.11 -5.22 -5.05
CA ALA A 194 6.09 -6.65 -4.82
C ALA A 194 4.80 -7.12 -4.13
N THR A 195 4.26 -6.32 -3.21
CA THR A 195 3.01 -6.64 -2.52
C THR A 195 1.80 -6.35 -3.40
N GLU A 196 1.78 -5.25 -4.16
CA GLU A 196 0.76 -4.97 -5.19
C GLU A 196 0.63 -6.13 -6.18
N TRP A 197 1.75 -6.66 -6.68
CA TRP A 197 1.73 -7.86 -7.54
C TRP A 197 1.17 -9.10 -6.85
N SER A 198 1.48 -9.28 -5.56
CA SER A 198 0.96 -10.41 -4.77
C SER A 198 -0.57 -10.38 -4.62
N TRP A 199 -1.17 -9.20 -4.79
CA TRP A 199 -2.62 -8.99 -4.80
C TRP A 199 -3.26 -9.10 -6.20
N SER A 200 -2.48 -9.40 -7.24
CA SER A 200 -3.03 -9.64 -8.58
C SER A 200 -3.94 -10.86 -8.61
N ALA A 201 -4.90 -10.86 -9.53
CA ALA A 201 -5.86 -11.96 -9.70
C ALA A 201 -5.16 -13.31 -9.94
N GLU A 202 -4.05 -13.32 -10.70
CA GLU A 202 -3.24 -14.51 -10.94
C GLU A 202 -2.65 -15.06 -9.64
N GLN A 203 -2.07 -14.19 -8.79
CA GLN A 203 -1.42 -14.60 -7.55
C GLN A 203 -2.41 -15.00 -6.46
N LEU A 204 -3.53 -14.28 -6.32
CA LEU A 204 -4.59 -14.63 -5.38
C LEU A 204 -5.21 -16.00 -5.71
N LYS A 205 -5.36 -16.31 -7.01
CA LYS A 205 -5.87 -17.60 -7.48
C LYS A 205 -4.80 -18.70 -7.55
N SER A 206 -3.54 -18.41 -7.21
CA SER A 206 -2.48 -19.41 -7.21
C SER A 206 -2.68 -20.45 -6.11
N GLU A 207 -2.28 -21.70 -6.37
CA GLU A 207 -2.37 -22.80 -5.40
C GLU A 207 -1.69 -22.44 -4.06
N LYS A 208 -0.57 -21.74 -4.13
CA LYS A 208 0.22 -21.34 -2.97
C LYS A 208 -0.51 -20.34 -2.08
N THR A 209 -1.10 -19.29 -2.66
CA THR A 209 -1.89 -18.32 -1.88
C THR A 209 -3.13 -19.00 -1.30
N GLN A 210 -3.79 -19.86 -2.06
CA GLN A 210 -4.92 -20.65 -1.57
C GLN A 210 -4.52 -21.57 -0.40
N GLN A 211 -3.36 -22.21 -0.45
CA GLN A 211 -2.84 -23.01 0.67
C GLN A 211 -2.63 -22.16 1.93
N ILE A 212 -2.08 -20.95 1.79
CA ILE A 212 -1.89 -20.02 2.93
C ILE A 212 -3.25 -19.63 3.52
N LEU A 213 -4.22 -19.24 2.69
CA LEU A 213 -5.56 -18.88 3.15
C LEU A 213 -6.26 -20.06 3.85
N ALA A 214 -6.21 -21.25 3.25
CA ALA A 214 -6.78 -22.46 3.84
C ALA A 214 -6.11 -22.82 5.18
N SER A 215 -4.81 -22.58 5.32
CA SER A 215 -4.06 -22.88 6.56
C SER A 215 -4.53 -22.07 7.76
N VAL A 216 -5.11 -20.89 7.53
CA VAL A 216 -5.71 -20.04 8.57
C VAL A 216 -7.24 -20.16 8.65
N GLY A 217 -7.79 -21.18 8.00
CA GLY A 217 -9.21 -21.52 8.08
C GLY A 217 -10.12 -20.58 7.29
N VAL A 218 -9.60 -19.93 6.25
CA VAL A 218 -10.40 -19.18 5.27
C VAL A 218 -11.08 -20.16 4.33
N ASN A 219 -12.40 -20.05 4.18
CA ASN A 219 -13.13 -20.83 3.20
C ASN A 219 -13.03 -20.17 1.82
N ILE A 220 -12.34 -20.85 0.89
CA ILE A 220 -12.02 -20.30 -0.44
C ILE A 220 -13.21 -20.54 -1.37
N THR A 221 -13.95 -19.47 -1.66
CA THR A 221 -15.03 -19.44 -2.65
C THR A 221 -14.70 -18.46 -3.77
N ASP A 222 -15.32 -18.61 -4.94
CA ASP A 222 -15.14 -17.67 -6.06
C ASP A 222 -15.57 -16.24 -5.65
N GLU A 223 -16.66 -16.09 -4.91
CA GLU A 223 -17.14 -14.81 -4.36
C GLU A 223 -16.08 -14.15 -3.47
N LEU A 224 -15.42 -14.90 -2.58
CA LEU A 224 -14.35 -14.37 -1.74
C LEU A 224 -13.12 -13.94 -2.58
N MET A 225 -12.77 -14.72 -3.59
CA MET A 225 -11.65 -14.37 -4.46
C MET A 225 -11.92 -13.09 -5.23
N ASP A 226 -13.13 -12.92 -5.76
CA ASP A 226 -13.53 -11.70 -6.46
C ASP A 226 -13.54 -10.49 -5.51
N GLU A 227 -14.03 -10.64 -4.28
CA GLU A 227 -13.96 -9.60 -3.24
C GLU A 227 -12.50 -9.23 -2.87
N LEU A 228 -11.60 -10.21 -2.77
CA LEU A 228 -10.18 -9.96 -2.49
C LEU A 228 -9.47 -9.27 -3.64
N ILE A 229 -9.79 -9.64 -4.88
CA ILE A 229 -9.27 -8.98 -6.08
C ILE A 229 -9.74 -7.53 -6.12
N GLU A 230 -11.04 -7.29 -5.88
CA GLU A 230 -11.58 -5.95 -5.82
C GLU A 230 -10.95 -5.11 -4.71
N SER A 231 -10.79 -5.69 -3.52
CA SER A 231 -10.08 -5.05 -2.40
C SER A 231 -8.64 -4.72 -2.78
N GLY A 232 -7.94 -5.67 -3.41
CA GLY A 232 -6.58 -5.50 -3.89
C GLY A 232 -6.44 -4.31 -4.83
N LEU A 233 -7.32 -4.22 -5.85
CA LEU A 233 -7.37 -3.11 -6.80
C LEU A 233 -7.68 -1.76 -6.12
N SER A 234 -8.58 -1.76 -5.15
CA SER A 234 -8.90 -0.56 -4.36
C SER A 234 -7.68 -0.07 -3.56
N TYR A 235 -6.96 -0.96 -2.87
CA TYR A 235 -5.73 -0.60 -2.16
C TYR A 235 -4.63 -0.12 -3.11
N SER A 236 -4.52 -0.68 -4.31
CA SER A 236 -3.52 -0.22 -5.31
C SER A 236 -3.74 1.23 -5.73
N VAL A 237 -5.00 1.72 -5.75
CA VAL A 237 -5.29 3.15 -5.96
C VAL A 237 -4.64 4.01 -4.88
N GLU A 238 -4.76 3.62 -3.61
CA GLU A 238 -4.15 4.33 -2.47
C GLU A 238 -2.61 4.32 -2.55
N VAL A 239 -2.02 3.15 -2.86
CA VAL A 239 -0.59 3.02 -3.10
C VAL A 239 -0.12 4.00 -4.18
N ASN A 240 -0.83 4.07 -5.31
CA ASN A 240 -0.50 4.98 -6.40
C ASN A 240 -0.67 6.46 -6.03
N VAL A 241 -1.66 6.81 -5.21
CA VAL A 241 -1.80 8.16 -4.63
C VAL A 241 -0.60 8.49 -3.73
N ASN A 242 -0.18 7.56 -2.86
CA ASN A 242 0.97 7.76 -1.98
C ASN A 242 2.29 7.90 -2.77
N ARG A 243 2.50 7.08 -3.81
CA ARG A 243 3.64 7.22 -4.75
C ARG A 243 3.63 8.60 -5.41
N ALA A 244 2.49 9.04 -5.93
CA ALA A 244 2.33 10.35 -6.56
C ALA A 244 2.58 11.50 -5.56
N ARG A 245 2.09 11.38 -4.32
CA ARG A 245 2.30 12.36 -3.25
C ARG A 245 3.78 12.49 -2.90
N ARG A 246 4.49 11.38 -2.70
CA ARG A 246 5.94 11.37 -2.43
C ARG A 246 6.72 11.99 -3.60
N LYS A 247 6.37 11.63 -4.84
CA LYS A 247 7.00 12.18 -6.05
C LYS A 247 6.76 13.69 -6.19
N LEU A 248 5.54 14.16 -5.92
CA LEU A 248 5.22 15.58 -5.94
C LEU A 248 6.02 16.32 -4.86
N ALA A 249 6.03 15.84 -3.62
CA ALA A 249 6.77 16.49 -2.52
C ALA A 249 8.25 16.75 -2.91
N ARG A 250 8.91 15.76 -3.53
CA ARG A 250 10.31 15.85 -3.96
C ARG A 250 10.56 16.80 -5.13
N HIS A 251 9.69 16.78 -6.14
CA HIS A 251 9.90 17.56 -7.37
C HIS A 251 9.21 18.91 -7.35
N SER A 252 8.34 19.16 -6.37
CA SER A 252 7.77 20.46 -6.15
C SER A 252 8.91 21.39 -5.74
N LYS A 253 9.18 22.42 -6.54
CA LYS A 253 10.08 23.52 -6.16
C LYS A 253 9.46 24.40 -5.06
N MET A 254 8.56 23.85 -4.25
CA MET A 254 7.84 24.55 -3.21
C MET A 254 8.69 24.57 -1.94
N SER A 255 8.62 25.68 -1.19
CA SER A 255 9.21 25.71 0.14
C SER A 255 8.42 24.80 1.08
N ILE A 256 9.06 24.38 2.18
CA ILE A 256 8.45 23.53 3.21
C ILE A 256 7.17 24.20 3.74
N GLU A 257 7.20 25.51 3.99
CA GLU A 257 6.06 26.26 4.51
C GLU A 257 4.89 26.32 3.52
N LYS A 258 5.19 26.33 2.21
CA LYS A 258 4.15 26.29 1.18
C LYS A 258 3.56 24.90 1.06
N TRP A 259 4.41 23.87 1.14
CA TRP A 259 3.98 22.47 1.10
C TRP A 259 3.03 22.16 2.27
N ASP A 260 3.40 22.52 3.50
CA ASP A 260 2.58 22.26 4.69
C ASP A 260 1.21 22.94 4.65
N LYS A 261 1.07 24.06 3.93
CA LYS A 261 -0.23 24.74 3.76
C LYS A 261 -1.18 24.08 2.78
N ILE A 262 -0.65 23.32 1.82
CA ILE A 262 -1.43 22.76 0.72
C ILE A 262 -1.55 21.25 0.77
N ARG A 263 -0.62 20.54 1.41
CA ARG A 263 -0.48 19.07 1.31
C ARG A 263 -1.77 18.32 1.67
N ASP A 264 -2.49 18.79 2.68
CA ASP A 264 -3.72 18.17 3.19
C ASP A 264 -4.97 18.58 2.38
N LYS A 265 -4.80 19.44 1.36
CA LYS A 265 -5.86 19.91 0.45
C LYS A 265 -5.68 19.38 -0.98
N LEU A 266 -4.60 18.64 -1.23
CA LEU A 266 -4.31 18.12 -2.56
C LEU A 266 -5.12 16.84 -2.81
N VAL A 267 -5.86 16.84 -3.90
CA VAL A 267 -6.61 15.67 -4.37
C VAL A 267 -5.90 15.07 -5.57
N PHE A 268 -5.61 13.77 -5.51
CA PHE A 268 -4.84 13.04 -6.51
C PHE A 268 -5.77 12.11 -7.27
N ILE A 269 -5.88 12.28 -8.58
CA ILE A 269 -6.73 11.45 -9.45
C ILE A 269 -5.84 10.65 -10.39
N ASN A 270 -5.92 9.33 -10.33
CA ASN A 270 -5.15 8.45 -11.22
C ASN A 270 -6.06 7.67 -12.18
N ASP A 271 -5.49 7.16 -13.27
CA ASP A 271 -6.22 6.44 -14.32
C ASP A 271 -6.64 5.01 -13.95
N GLN A 272 -6.36 4.55 -12.73
CA GLN A 272 -6.82 3.28 -12.17
C GLN A 272 -7.98 3.46 -11.18
N MET A 273 -8.43 4.70 -10.93
CA MET A 273 -9.54 4.98 -10.02
C MET A 273 -10.88 4.48 -10.57
N LYS A 274 -11.60 3.72 -9.74
CA LYS A 274 -13.04 3.42 -9.91
C LYS A 274 -13.95 4.59 -9.49
N VAL A 275 -15.23 4.50 -9.87
CA VAL A 275 -16.29 5.49 -9.57
C VAL A 275 -16.36 5.90 -8.09
N PRO A 276 -16.32 4.99 -7.09
CA PRO A 276 -16.36 5.40 -5.68
C PRO A 276 -15.23 6.36 -5.31
N HIS A 277 -14.01 6.11 -5.80
CA HIS A 277 -12.87 6.99 -5.52
C HIS A 277 -13.03 8.39 -6.13
N LEU A 278 -13.68 8.49 -7.31
CA LEU A 278 -13.93 9.79 -7.94
C LEU A 278 -14.96 10.60 -7.16
N ILE A 279 -15.97 9.93 -6.59
CA ILE A 279 -16.98 10.54 -5.74
C ILE A 279 -16.33 11.04 -4.44
N ASP A 280 -15.54 10.21 -3.76
CA ASP A 280 -14.79 10.61 -2.57
C ASP A 280 -13.89 11.82 -2.85
N ALA A 281 -13.20 11.82 -3.99
CA ALA A 281 -12.35 12.93 -4.41
C ALA A 281 -13.14 14.23 -4.71
N VAL A 282 -14.41 14.13 -5.10
CA VAL A 282 -15.30 15.29 -5.23
C VAL A 282 -15.61 15.86 -3.85
N TYR A 283 -15.95 15.02 -2.86
CA TYR A 283 -16.16 15.47 -1.48
C TYR A 283 -14.91 16.14 -0.90
N ASP A 284 -13.73 15.57 -1.13
CA ASP A 284 -12.46 16.15 -0.68
C ASP A 284 -12.19 17.54 -1.28
N LEU A 285 -12.65 17.81 -2.51
CA LEU A 285 -12.50 19.11 -3.16
C LEU A 285 -13.59 20.11 -2.78
N ALA A 286 -14.85 19.69 -2.76
CA ALA A 286 -15.99 20.59 -2.58
C ALA A 286 -16.30 20.87 -1.11
N GLY A 287 -15.96 19.95 -0.21
CA GLY A 287 -16.45 19.97 1.17
C GLY A 287 -17.95 19.71 1.21
N ASP A 288 -18.73 20.73 1.58
CA ASP A 288 -20.19 20.61 1.64
C ASP A 288 -20.78 20.66 0.22
N ILE A 289 -21.52 19.62 -0.15
CA ILE A 289 -22.28 19.56 -1.40
C ILE A 289 -23.78 19.71 -1.14
N SER A 290 -24.49 20.29 -2.11
CA SER A 290 -25.95 20.46 -2.07
C SER A 290 -26.71 19.18 -2.41
N ASP A 291 -27.99 19.11 -2.03
CA ASP A 291 -28.87 17.99 -2.38
C ASP A 291 -28.97 17.79 -3.90
N GLU A 292 -28.93 18.86 -4.71
CA GLU A 292 -28.92 18.75 -6.17
C GLU A 292 -27.61 18.13 -6.69
N GLN A 293 -26.47 18.48 -6.09
CA GLN A 293 -25.18 17.90 -6.43
C GLN A 293 -25.09 16.42 -6.01
N GLU A 294 -25.65 16.07 -4.86
CA GLU A 294 -25.76 14.69 -4.38
C GLU A 294 -26.53 13.82 -5.38
N GLN A 295 -27.66 14.31 -5.91
CA GLN A 295 -28.42 13.58 -6.94
C GLN A 295 -27.63 13.32 -8.23
N VAL A 296 -26.73 14.25 -8.60
CA VAL A 296 -25.84 14.07 -9.75
C VAL A 296 -24.78 13.00 -9.46
N LEU A 297 -24.23 12.97 -8.25
CA LEU A 297 -23.27 11.94 -7.82
C LEU A 297 -23.92 10.55 -7.76
N ASP A 298 -25.12 10.45 -7.18
CA ASP A 298 -25.92 9.22 -7.16
C ASP A 298 -26.21 8.73 -8.57
N GLY A 299 -26.59 9.65 -9.47
CA GLY A 299 -26.82 9.34 -10.88
C GLY A 299 -25.56 8.83 -11.58
N PHE A 300 -24.41 9.45 -11.32
CA PHE A 300 -23.11 9.01 -11.84
C PHE A 300 -22.75 7.60 -11.35
N GLN A 301 -22.96 7.33 -10.05
CA GLN A 301 -22.71 6.02 -9.45
C GLN A 301 -23.58 4.92 -10.04
N GLN A 302 -24.86 5.21 -10.30
CA GLN A 302 -25.82 4.22 -10.81
C GLN A 302 -25.67 3.94 -12.31
N THR A 303 -25.17 4.91 -13.08
CA THR A 303 -25.10 4.81 -14.55
C THR A 303 -23.73 4.40 -15.08
N THR A 304 -22.70 4.45 -14.25
CA THR A 304 -21.31 4.18 -14.65
C THR A 304 -20.81 2.91 -13.97
N GLU A 305 -20.84 1.78 -14.67
CA GLU A 305 -20.29 0.52 -14.17
C GLU A 305 -18.76 0.45 -14.32
N GLU A 306 -18.23 0.90 -15.48
CA GLU A 306 -16.79 0.88 -15.78
C GLU A 306 -16.29 2.24 -16.28
N LEU A 307 -15.13 2.66 -15.79
CA LEU A 307 -14.45 3.89 -16.23
C LEU A 307 -13.31 3.55 -17.19
N THR A 308 -13.38 4.09 -18.41
CA THR A 308 -12.30 3.98 -19.40
C THR A 308 -11.30 5.13 -19.32
N ASP A 309 -11.72 6.30 -18.82
CA ASP A 309 -10.86 7.46 -18.54
C ASP A 309 -11.28 8.11 -17.21
N PRO A 310 -10.80 7.61 -16.05
CA PRO A 310 -11.17 8.17 -14.75
C PRO A 310 -10.83 9.65 -14.59
N ILE A 311 -9.71 10.11 -15.18
CA ILE A 311 -9.29 11.51 -15.10
C ILE A 311 -10.26 12.40 -15.90
N GLY A 312 -10.62 11.99 -17.11
CA GLY A 312 -11.61 12.69 -17.93
C GLY A 312 -12.99 12.70 -17.28
N ALA A 313 -13.43 11.56 -16.75
CA ALA A 313 -14.70 11.45 -16.02
C ALA A 313 -14.75 12.37 -14.80
N PHE A 314 -13.67 12.46 -14.03
CA PHE A 314 -13.56 13.38 -12.91
C PHE A 314 -13.69 14.84 -13.33
N GLN A 315 -13.01 15.26 -14.40
CA GLN A 315 -13.11 16.63 -14.92
C GLN A 315 -14.53 16.96 -15.42
N MET A 316 -15.22 15.99 -16.03
CA MET A 316 -16.62 16.13 -16.42
C MET A 316 -17.53 16.26 -15.20
N LEU A 317 -17.26 15.49 -14.14
CA LEU A 317 -18.01 15.53 -12.89
C LEU A 317 -17.86 16.90 -12.21
N LEU A 318 -16.64 17.41 -12.06
CA LEU A 318 -16.39 18.77 -11.52
C LEU A 318 -17.14 19.85 -12.31
N SER A 319 -17.15 19.74 -13.65
CA SER A 319 -17.83 20.70 -14.51
C SER A 319 -19.36 20.62 -14.37
N SER A 320 -19.90 19.41 -14.21
CA SER A 320 -21.34 19.18 -14.05
C SER A 320 -21.86 19.66 -12.69
N LEU A 321 -21.00 19.66 -11.68
CA LEU A 321 -21.29 20.09 -10.32
C LEU A 321 -20.93 21.56 -10.04
N ASP A 322 -20.39 22.29 -11.03
CA ASP A 322 -19.82 23.64 -10.90
C ASP A 322 -18.75 23.76 -9.78
N ILE A 323 -17.97 22.70 -9.56
CA ILE A 323 -16.90 22.68 -8.56
C ILE A 323 -15.64 23.27 -9.16
N LYS A 324 -15.11 24.31 -8.51
CA LYS A 324 -13.88 24.99 -8.95
C LYS A 324 -12.65 24.35 -8.30
N ALA A 325 -11.79 23.79 -9.14
CA ALA A 325 -10.51 23.25 -8.73
C ALA A 325 -9.40 23.67 -9.70
N LYS A 326 -8.19 23.84 -9.17
CA LYS A 326 -6.99 24.14 -9.95
C LYS A 326 -6.13 22.90 -10.09
N ARG A 327 -5.86 22.49 -11.32
CA ARG A 327 -4.83 21.48 -11.60
C ARG A 327 -3.44 22.04 -11.29
N ILE A 328 -2.75 21.42 -10.35
CA ILE A 328 -1.41 21.79 -9.89
C ILE A 328 -0.33 21.15 -10.77
N THR A 329 -0.49 19.87 -11.11
CA THR A 329 0.49 19.14 -11.92
C THR A 329 -0.14 17.90 -12.58
N ARG A 330 0.63 17.25 -13.45
CA ARG A 330 0.36 15.94 -14.04
C ARG A 330 1.62 15.08 -14.02
N MET A 331 1.46 13.79 -13.76
CA MET A 331 2.52 12.78 -13.67
C MET A 331 2.15 11.60 -14.56
N GLU A 332 3.11 11.05 -15.30
CA GLU A 332 2.89 9.89 -16.19
C GLU A 332 3.35 8.56 -15.56
N THR A 333 4.15 8.60 -14.49
CA THR A 333 4.73 7.40 -13.89
C THR A 333 4.59 7.41 -12.36
N PRO A 334 4.33 6.25 -11.73
CA PRO A 334 4.17 4.91 -12.34
C PRO A 334 2.83 4.74 -13.09
N VAL A 335 1.83 5.51 -12.66
CA VAL A 335 0.47 5.53 -13.19
C VAL A 335 0.15 6.99 -13.56
N LYS A 336 -0.68 7.22 -14.57
CA LYS A 336 -1.03 8.58 -14.98
C LYS A 336 -1.87 9.22 -13.86
N THR A 337 -1.40 10.34 -13.32
CA THR A 337 -2.02 11.03 -12.19
C THR A 337 -2.10 12.53 -12.43
N GLU A 338 -3.27 13.12 -12.23
CA GLU A 338 -3.47 14.58 -12.15
C GLU A 338 -3.72 15.00 -10.70
N VAL A 339 -3.15 16.14 -10.29
CA VAL A 339 -3.26 16.65 -8.92
C VAL A 339 -4.01 17.96 -8.93
N PHE A 340 -5.05 18.06 -8.11
CA PHE A 340 -5.95 19.20 -8.01
C PHE A 340 -5.87 19.83 -6.61
N LEU A 341 -6.18 21.13 -6.56
CA LEU A 341 -6.33 21.90 -5.33
C LEU A 341 -7.67 22.64 -5.40
N PRO A 342 -8.48 22.64 -4.32
CA PRO A 342 -9.70 23.42 -4.27
C PRO A 342 -9.40 24.93 -4.40
N LEU A 343 -10.29 25.67 -5.05
CA LEU A 343 -10.15 27.11 -5.32
C LEU A 343 -10.92 28.01 -4.35
#